data_AF-A0A9W9ZNI8-F1
#
_entry.id   AF-A0A9W9ZNI8-F1
#
_cell.length_a   1.000
_cell.length_b   1.000
_cell.length_c   1.000
_cell.angle_alpha   90.00
_cell.angle_beta   90.00
_cell.angle_gamma   90.00
#
_symmetry.space_group_name_H-M   'P 1'
#
loop_
_entity.id
_entity.type
_entity.pdbx_description
1 polymer ?
#
loop_
_entity_poly.entity_id
_entity_poly.type
_entity_poly.pdbx_seq_one_letter_code
_entity_poly.pdbx_strand_id
1 'polypeptide(L)'
;MIAWIFLFVLITTDVFPGRWKQRIKSPVVAAELYFILSFYFNTGHTAKRHFKLYGNSISLLPLKVSYSRRASHQISTHVLRILLEEVLGYEDVVLVSDDSGLSVDKALQTLTGCDNHSCLSSVVPDVMINTEVWVPPGYQYNKWVDSRLVDEAGTISTHGRFGWYLPTSFVESLWNESRIIADNWRALELQSVLGQLLCNTSQLNSHINITEYKRSCEDIVGCINGWLHGAKCRDSDKHCAVLLADFPDHYGSVIRQQINSLGLNISVAWLGSELEHVISRMEGQPFLLLNWEPNTVSRTKQMTRLSFPPCSASVSIIKAMTSQLDYYNCDFPPSHLRKFAWRKIQDNAPDVYYLLSKIYFDKDTLDILLRKHKNGGVI
;
A
#
# COMPACT_ATOMS: atom_id res chain seq x y z
N MET A 1 0.96 -29.74 -1.30
CA MET A 1 1.73 -29.58 -0.04
C MET A 1 1.65 -28.15 0.52
N ILE A 2 1.76 -27.11 -0.31
CA ILE A 2 1.64 -25.69 0.11
C ILE A 2 0.20 -25.34 0.57
N ALA A 3 -0.83 -25.87 -0.09
CA ALA A 3 -2.23 -25.72 0.34
C ALA A 3 -2.49 -26.28 1.75
N TRP A 4 -1.80 -27.35 2.15
CA TRP A 4 -1.92 -27.95 3.48
C TRP A 4 -1.26 -27.10 4.58
N ILE A 5 -0.18 -26.37 4.24
CA ILE A 5 0.49 -25.44 5.16
C ILE A 5 -0.40 -24.20 5.41
N PHE A 6 -1.11 -23.71 4.38
CA PHE A 6 -2.07 -22.61 4.54
C PHE A 6 -3.37 -23.04 5.25
N LEU A 7 -3.84 -24.27 5.04
CA LEU A 7 -4.97 -24.84 5.78
C LEU A 7 -4.66 -24.96 7.28
N PHE A 8 -3.43 -25.36 7.64
CA PHE A 8 -2.99 -25.42 9.03
C PHE A 8 -2.93 -24.04 9.68
N VAL A 9 -2.59 -22.98 8.92
CA VAL A 9 -2.62 -21.59 9.40
C VAL A 9 -4.06 -21.12 9.61
N LEU A 10 -4.98 -21.39 8.67
CA LEU A 10 -6.40 -21.00 8.79
C LEU A 10 -7.13 -21.70 9.96
N ILE A 11 -6.72 -22.90 10.34
CA ILE A 11 -7.30 -23.66 11.47
C ILE A 11 -6.70 -23.22 12.82
N THR A 12 -5.49 -22.67 12.83
CA THR A 12 -4.77 -22.31 14.07
C THR A 12 -4.82 -20.83 14.43
N THR A 13 -5.18 -19.94 13.49
CA THR A 13 -5.37 -18.50 13.75
C THR A 13 -6.85 -18.14 13.88
N ASP A 14 -7.14 -17.23 14.80
CA ASP A 14 -8.48 -16.87 15.33
C ASP A 14 -9.43 -16.20 14.32
N VAL A 15 -9.87 -16.91 13.29
CA VAL A 15 -10.73 -16.35 12.22
C VAL A 15 -12.24 -16.35 12.56
N PHE A 16 -12.68 -16.98 13.67
CA PHE A 16 -14.11 -17.02 14.05
C PHE A 16 -14.41 -16.38 15.43
N PRO A 17 -15.50 -15.59 15.55
CA PRO A 17 -15.87 -14.93 16.80
C PRO A 17 -16.36 -15.92 17.89
N GLY A 18 -16.18 -15.53 19.16
CA GLY A 18 -16.16 -16.38 20.35
C GLY A 18 -17.33 -17.33 20.63
N ARG A 19 -18.49 -17.18 19.96
CA ARG A 19 -19.60 -18.16 20.06
C ARG A 19 -19.36 -19.43 19.23
N TRP A 20 -18.52 -19.35 18.19
CA TRP A 20 -18.09 -20.51 17.39
C TRP A 20 -16.90 -21.25 18.02
N LYS A 21 -16.04 -20.55 18.79
CA LYS A 21 -14.94 -21.16 19.56
C LYS A 21 -15.41 -22.22 20.57
N GLN A 22 -16.60 -22.06 21.16
CA GLN A 22 -17.17 -23.07 22.06
C GLN A 22 -17.77 -24.28 21.33
N ARG A 23 -18.20 -24.14 20.07
CA ARG A 23 -18.69 -25.28 19.25
C ARG A 23 -17.56 -26.05 18.56
N ILE A 24 -16.46 -25.40 18.21
CA ILE A 24 -15.30 -26.02 17.50
C ILE A 24 -14.43 -26.87 18.45
N LYS A 25 -14.55 -26.71 19.78
CA LYS A 25 -13.95 -27.64 20.74
C LYS A 25 -14.63 -29.02 20.80
N SER A 26 -15.78 -29.19 20.13
CA SER A 26 -16.39 -30.50 19.96
C SER A 26 -15.61 -31.27 18.89
N PRO A 27 -15.06 -32.46 19.19
CA PRO A 27 -14.39 -33.30 18.20
C PRO A 27 -15.29 -33.65 17.00
N VAL A 28 -16.61 -33.51 17.14
CA VAL A 28 -17.59 -33.73 16.06
C VAL A 28 -17.58 -32.59 15.02
N VAL A 29 -17.41 -31.33 15.43
CA VAL A 29 -17.45 -30.17 14.52
C VAL A 29 -16.11 -29.98 13.80
N ALA A 30 -14.99 -30.29 14.48
CA ALA A 30 -13.68 -30.38 13.83
C ALA A 30 -13.65 -31.52 12.81
N ALA A 31 -14.29 -32.66 13.12
CA ALA A 31 -14.47 -33.74 12.17
C ALA A 31 -15.36 -33.32 10.98
N GLU A 32 -16.44 -32.56 11.16
CA GLU A 32 -17.27 -32.05 10.05
C GLU A 32 -16.53 -31.05 9.16
N LEU A 33 -15.75 -30.10 9.69
CA LEU A 33 -14.97 -29.17 8.87
C LEU A 33 -13.85 -29.88 8.12
N TYR A 34 -13.20 -30.84 8.78
CA TYR A 34 -12.23 -31.73 8.15
C TYR A 34 -12.92 -32.61 7.10
N PHE A 35 -14.16 -33.05 7.33
CA PHE A 35 -14.95 -33.82 6.35
C PHE A 35 -15.35 -32.96 5.15
N ILE A 36 -15.75 -31.70 5.34
CA ILE A 36 -16.11 -30.77 4.26
C ILE A 36 -14.88 -30.37 3.45
N LEU A 37 -13.76 -30.04 4.10
CA LEU A 37 -12.52 -29.66 3.42
C LEU A 37 -11.83 -30.87 2.79
N SER A 38 -11.87 -32.06 3.41
CA SER A 38 -11.45 -33.29 2.76
C SER A 38 -12.40 -33.70 1.65
N PHE A 39 -13.71 -33.44 1.72
CA PHE A 39 -14.58 -33.65 0.55
C PHE A 39 -14.24 -32.71 -0.59
N TYR A 40 -13.94 -31.43 -0.31
CA TYR A 40 -13.59 -30.45 -1.34
C TYR A 40 -12.17 -30.62 -1.91
N PHE A 41 -11.19 -31.00 -1.10
CA PHE A 41 -9.80 -31.20 -1.53
C PHE A 41 -9.48 -32.63 -1.99
N ASN A 42 -10.33 -33.62 -1.66
CA ASN A 42 -10.14 -35.02 -2.06
C ASN A 42 -11.00 -35.42 -3.28
N THR A 43 -11.78 -34.49 -3.84
CA THR A 43 -12.28 -34.62 -5.21
C THR A 43 -11.34 -33.87 -6.15
N GLY A 44 -10.39 -34.59 -6.73
CA GLY A 44 -9.67 -34.11 -7.90
C GLY A 44 -10.67 -33.66 -8.97
N HIS A 45 -10.38 -32.49 -9.55
CA HIS A 45 -11.14 -31.79 -10.60
C HIS A 45 -12.26 -30.86 -10.14
N THR A 46 -11.91 -29.73 -9.53
CA THR A 46 -12.65 -28.49 -9.81
C THR A 46 -12.71 -28.32 -11.32
N ALA A 47 -13.92 -28.23 -11.89
CA ALA A 47 -14.09 -28.08 -13.33
C ALA A 47 -13.36 -26.80 -13.77
N LYS A 48 -12.51 -26.93 -14.78
CA LYS A 48 -11.74 -25.82 -15.34
C LYS A 48 -12.69 -24.73 -15.87
N ARG A 49 -12.45 -23.48 -15.48
CA ARG A 49 -13.26 -22.32 -15.83
C ARG A 49 -12.38 -21.27 -16.52
N HIS A 50 -12.99 -20.55 -17.44
CA HIS A 50 -12.38 -19.39 -18.08
C HIS A 50 -13.31 -18.21 -17.89
N PHE A 51 -12.73 -17.01 -17.79
CA PHE A 51 -13.53 -15.80 -17.81
C PHE A 51 -14.06 -15.56 -19.23
N LYS A 52 -15.38 -15.44 -19.33
CA LYS A 52 -16.10 -15.30 -20.59
C LYS A 52 -16.65 -13.89 -20.69
N LEU A 53 -16.29 -13.19 -21.76
CA LEU A 53 -16.92 -11.92 -22.09
C LEU A 53 -17.96 -12.14 -23.18
N TYR A 54 -19.20 -11.77 -22.89
CA TYR A 54 -20.32 -11.90 -23.81
C TYR A 54 -20.51 -10.59 -24.58
N GLY A 55 -20.27 -10.64 -25.90
CA GLY A 55 -20.55 -9.56 -26.85
C GLY A 55 -21.20 -10.13 -28.11
N ASN A 56 -20.79 -9.65 -29.30
CA ASN A 56 -21.22 -10.23 -30.58
C ASN A 56 -20.74 -11.69 -30.76
N SER A 57 -19.65 -12.05 -30.07
CA SER A 57 -19.16 -13.42 -29.90
C SER A 57 -18.74 -13.62 -28.44
N ILE A 58 -18.55 -14.89 -28.03
CA ILE A 58 -17.99 -15.22 -26.71
C ILE A 58 -16.47 -15.16 -26.82
N SER A 59 -15.85 -14.27 -26.05
CA SER A 59 -14.39 -14.22 -25.92
C SER A 59 -13.94 -14.85 -24.61
N LEU A 60 -12.96 -15.73 -24.67
CA LEU A 60 -12.27 -16.25 -23.48
C LEU A 60 -11.08 -15.34 -23.20
N LEU A 61 -10.99 -14.83 -21.98
CA LEU A 61 -9.98 -13.87 -21.58
C LEU A 61 -9.33 -14.30 -20.26
N PRO A 62 -8.05 -13.98 -20.04
CA PRO A 62 -7.46 -14.13 -18.72
C PRO A 62 -8.06 -13.13 -17.74
N LEU A 63 -8.25 -13.55 -16.48
CA LEU A 63 -8.51 -12.66 -15.37
C LEU A 63 -7.23 -11.91 -15.01
N LYS A 64 -7.16 -10.62 -15.35
CA LYS A 64 -5.99 -9.79 -15.08
C LYS A 64 -6.11 -9.09 -13.72
N VAL A 65 -5.24 -9.41 -12.77
CA VAL A 65 -5.25 -8.87 -11.40
C VAL A 65 -3.99 -8.02 -11.18
N SER A 66 -4.13 -6.78 -10.73
CA SER A 66 -2.98 -5.90 -10.50
C SER A 66 -2.20 -6.30 -9.25
N TYR A 67 -0.88 -6.14 -9.29
CA TYR A 67 -0.03 -6.04 -8.11
C TYR A 67 0.92 -4.86 -8.26
N SER A 68 1.46 -4.36 -7.14
CA SER A 68 2.40 -3.24 -7.14
C SER A 68 3.66 -3.61 -6.37
N ARG A 69 4.59 -2.66 -6.22
CA ARG A 69 5.80 -2.87 -5.42
C ARG A 69 5.54 -3.02 -3.92
N ARG A 70 4.33 -2.68 -3.45
CA ARG A 70 3.94 -2.76 -2.04
C ARG A 70 3.68 -4.21 -1.65
N ALA A 71 4.42 -4.70 -0.65
CA ALA A 71 4.30 -6.08 -0.15
C ALA A 71 2.86 -6.47 0.24
N SER A 72 2.09 -5.56 0.85
CA SER A 72 0.69 -5.82 1.22
C SER A 72 -0.19 -6.11 -0.01
N HIS A 73 -0.01 -5.31 -1.08
CA HIS A 73 -0.75 -5.47 -2.33
C HIS A 73 -0.33 -6.76 -3.06
N GLN A 74 0.97 -7.11 -3.02
CA GLN A 74 1.44 -8.40 -3.53
C GLN A 74 0.79 -9.55 -2.80
N ILE A 75 0.79 -9.53 -1.46
CA ILE A 75 0.15 -10.57 -0.63
C ILE A 75 -1.33 -10.71 -0.99
N SER A 76 -2.10 -9.62 -1.00
CA SER A 76 -3.54 -9.68 -1.27
C SER A 76 -3.85 -10.20 -2.67
N THR A 77 -3.08 -9.77 -3.67
CA THR A 77 -3.27 -10.21 -5.06
C THR A 77 -2.87 -11.67 -5.27
N HIS A 78 -1.76 -12.13 -4.69
CA HIS A 78 -1.36 -13.54 -4.79
C HIS A 78 -2.32 -14.47 -4.06
N VAL A 79 -2.83 -14.06 -2.89
CA VAL A 79 -3.87 -14.82 -2.18
C VAL A 79 -5.15 -14.90 -3.02
N LEU A 80 -5.59 -13.80 -3.63
CA LEU A 80 -6.74 -13.83 -4.52
C LEU A 80 -6.49 -14.78 -5.69
N ARG A 81 -5.33 -14.70 -6.35
CA ARG A 81 -4.97 -15.59 -7.47
C ARG A 81 -5.09 -17.07 -7.08
N ILE A 82 -4.50 -17.46 -5.96
CA ILE A 82 -4.58 -18.85 -5.46
C ILE A 82 -6.04 -19.25 -5.26
N LEU A 83 -6.87 -18.39 -4.68
CA LEU A 83 -8.29 -18.70 -4.48
C LEU A 83 -9.07 -18.79 -5.81
N LEU A 84 -8.72 -17.99 -6.80
CA LEU A 84 -9.33 -18.06 -8.13
C LEU A 84 -8.97 -19.37 -8.85
N GLU A 85 -7.69 -19.73 -8.82
CA GLU A 85 -7.15 -20.93 -9.49
C GLU A 85 -7.58 -22.21 -8.76
N GLU A 86 -7.30 -22.31 -7.47
CA GLU A 86 -7.43 -23.56 -6.70
C GLU A 86 -8.85 -23.79 -6.16
N VAL A 87 -9.57 -22.73 -5.78
CA VAL A 87 -10.91 -22.86 -5.18
C VAL A 87 -12.01 -22.70 -6.22
N LEU A 88 -11.91 -21.68 -7.08
CA LEU A 88 -12.93 -21.44 -8.12
C LEU A 88 -12.64 -22.15 -9.45
N GLY A 89 -11.43 -22.67 -9.67
CA GLY A 89 -11.06 -23.42 -10.86
C GLY A 89 -10.77 -22.57 -12.11
N TYR A 90 -10.48 -21.28 -11.96
CA TYR A 90 -10.12 -20.42 -13.10
C TYR A 90 -8.70 -20.71 -13.57
N GLU A 91 -8.53 -21.10 -14.83
CA GLU A 91 -7.20 -21.51 -15.33
C GLU A 91 -6.29 -20.34 -15.70
N ASP A 92 -6.88 -19.24 -16.19
CA ASP A 92 -6.14 -18.13 -16.77
C ASP A 92 -6.20 -16.91 -15.85
N VAL A 93 -5.43 -16.92 -14.76
CA VAL A 93 -5.27 -15.75 -13.88
C VAL A 93 -3.88 -15.14 -14.06
N VAL A 94 -3.84 -13.91 -14.56
CA VAL A 94 -2.60 -13.21 -14.91
C VAL A 94 -2.38 -12.06 -13.95
N LEU A 95 -1.19 -11.99 -13.35
CA LEU A 95 -0.78 -10.87 -12.53
C LEU A 95 -0.15 -9.79 -13.39
N VAL A 96 -0.63 -8.55 -13.25
CA VAL A 96 -0.18 -7.40 -14.03
C VAL A 96 0.45 -6.37 -13.09
N SER A 97 1.67 -5.92 -13.39
CA SER A 97 2.32 -4.88 -12.60
C SER A 97 1.61 -3.54 -12.82
N ASP A 98 1.17 -2.91 -11.73
CA ASP A 98 0.43 -1.66 -11.72
C ASP A 98 0.57 -0.94 -10.37
N ASP A 99 1.29 0.18 -10.38
CA ASP A 99 1.47 1.06 -9.21
C ASP A 99 0.39 2.15 -9.11
N SER A 100 -0.65 2.12 -9.94
CA SER A 100 -1.73 3.13 -9.92
C SER A 100 -2.53 3.15 -8.61
N GLY A 101 -2.50 2.07 -7.81
CA GLY A 101 -3.26 1.93 -6.57
C GLY A 101 -2.94 2.92 -5.45
N LEU A 102 -1.99 3.85 -5.64
CA LEU A 102 -1.77 5.02 -4.76
C LEU A 102 -2.61 6.26 -5.17
N SER A 103 -3.17 6.26 -6.38
CA SER A 103 -4.07 7.30 -6.90
C SER A 103 -5.39 6.68 -7.33
N VAL A 104 -6.48 7.12 -6.70
CA VAL A 104 -7.81 6.59 -7.00
C VAL A 104 -8.18 6.85 -8.47
N ASP A 105 -7.93 8.06 -8.98
CA ASP A 105 -8.22 8.38 -10.39
C ASP A 105 -7.47 7.45 -11.34
N LYS A 106 -6.15 7.29 -11.16
CA LYS A 106 -5.36 6.44 -12.05
C LYS A 106 -5.79 4.97 -11.95
N ALA A 107 -6.07 4.47 -10.74
CA ALA A 107 -6.52 3.10 -10.55
C ALA A 107 -7.86 2.83 -11.26
N LEU A 108 -8.81 3.75 -11.17
CA LEU A 108 -10.10 3.62 -11.83
C LEU A 108 -10.01 3.81 -13.35
N GLN A 109 -9.16 4.71 -13.82
CA GLN A 109 -8.86 4.85 -15.26
C GLN A 109 -8.26 3.56 -15.83
N THR A 110 -7.28 2.96 -15.13
CA THR A 110 -6.66 1.68 -15.52
C THR A 110 -7.68 0.53 -15.55
N LEU A 111 -8.55 0.43 -14.54
CA LEU A 111 -9.58 -0.61 -14.44
C LEU A 111 -10.69 -0.49 -15.49
N THR A 112 -10.85 0.68 -16.11
CA THR A 112 -11.93 0.96 -17.06
C THR A 112 -11.44 1.13 -18.48
N GLY A 113 -10.15 1.41 -18.67
CA GLY A 113 -9.59 1.85 -19.95
C GLY A 113 -10.14 3.21 -20.38
N CYS A 114 -10.57 4.04 -19.43
CA CYS A 114 -11.22 5.32 -19.69
C CYS A 114 -10.53 6.48 -19.01
N ASP A 115 -10.50 7.64 -19.67
CA ASP A 115 -9.97 8.87 -19.07
C ASP A 115 -10.91 9.46 -18.00
N ASN A 116 -12.22 9.19 -18.10
CA ASN A 116 -13.24 9.70 -17.18
C ASN A 116 -14.47 8.78 -17.06
N HIS A 117 -15.34 9.10 -16.10
CA HIS A 117 -16.54 8.32 -15.75
C HIS A 117 -17.68 8.38 -16.78
N SER A 118 -17.60 9.25 -17.79
CA SER A 118 -18.61 9.40 -18.85
C SER A 118 -18.26 8.61 -20.12
N CYS A 119 -17.21 7.79 -20.07
CA CYS A 119 -16.79 7.00 -21.22
C CYS A 119 -17.80 5.90 -21.58
N LEU A 120 -17.82 5.55 -22.87
CA LEU A 120 -18.49 4.35 -23.39
C LEU A 120 -17.42 3.40 -23.92
N SER A 121 -16.51 2.96 -23.06
CA SER A 121 -15.47 2.01 -23.48
C SER A 121 -16.02 0.58 -23.50
N SER A 122 -15.96 -0.06 -24.66
CA SER A 122 -16.12 -1.50 -24.82
C SER A 122 -14.78 -2.24 -24.80
N VAL A 123 -13.68 -1.52 -24.55
CA VAL A 123 -12.32 -2.07 -24.56
C VAL A 123 -12.10 -2.86 -23.28
N VAL A 124 -11.50 -4.04 -23.42
CA VAL A 124 -11.09 -4.84 -22.27
C VAL A 124 -9.88 -4.17 -21.63
N PRO A 125 -9.94 -3.80 -20.34
CA PRO A 125 -8.82 -3.13 -19.67
C PRO A 125 -7.65 -4.10 -19.44
N ASP A 126 -6.46 -3.54 -19.30
CA ASP A 126 -5.25 -4.31 -18.98
C ASP A 126 -5.19 -4.79 -17.53
N VAL A 127 -5.96 -4.17 -16.65
CA VAL A 127 -6.20 -4.66 -15.29
C VAL A 127 -7.71 -4.77 -15.10
N MET A 128 -8.19 -5.90 -14.58
CA MET A 128 -9.61 -6.11 -14.31
C MET A 128 -9.95 -6.05 -12.82
N ILE A 129 -8.99 -6.34 -11.95
CA ILE A 129 -9.18 -6.36 -10.49
C ILE A 129 -7.98 -5.69 -9.83
N ASN A 130 -8.23 -4.74 -8.93
CA ASN A 130 -7.22 -4.18 -8.03
C ASN A 130 -7.63 -4.43 -6.58
N THR A 131 -6.75 -5.08 -5.82
CA THR A 131 -7.06 -5.52 -4.45
C THR A 131 -6.71 -4.48 -3.40
N GLU A 132 -5.95 -3.43 -3.74
CA GLU A 132 -5.47 -2.43 -2.77
C GLU A 132 -5.33 -1.03 -3.37
N VAL A 133 -6.47 -0.35 -3.54
CA VAL A 133 -6.54 1.08 -3.91
C VAL A 133 -6.64 1.92 -2.64
N TRP A 134 -5.70 2.86 -2.46
CA TRP A 134 -5.63 3.75 -1.31
C TRP A 134 -6.56 4.94 -1.51
N VAL A 135 -7.71 4.91 -0.85
CA VAL A 135 -8.73 5.96 -0.94
C VAL A 135 -8.66 6.87 0.28
N PRO A 136 -8.17 8.12 0.14
CA PRO A 136 -8.12 9.06 1.25
C PRO A 136 -9.54 9.51 1.66
N PRO A 137 -9.73 9.97 2.91
CA PRO A 137 -11.02 10.47 3.37
C PRO A 137 -11.53 11.63 2.51
N GLY A 138 -12.83 11.62 2.22
CA GLY A 138 -13.51 12.64 1.42
C GLY A 138 -13.37 12.48 -0.09
N TYR A 139 -12.63 11.48 -0.59
CA TYR A 139 -12.52 11.24 -2.02
C TYR A 139 -13.83 10.64 -2.56
N GLN A 140 -14.33 11.19 -3.66
CA GLN A 140 -15.60 10.78 -4.25
C GLN A 140 -15.37 9.98 -5.54
N TYR A 141 -15.53 8.67 -5.46
CA TYR A 141 -15.43 7.77 -6.62
C TYR A 141 -16.80 7.27 -7.12
N ASN A 142 -17.90 7.62 -6.46
CA ASN A 142 -19.24 7.08 -6.75
C ASN A 142 -19.65 7.26 -8.21
N LYS A 143 -19.24 8.35 -8.88
CA LYS A 143 -19.55 8.57 -10.29
C LYS A 143 -19.07 7.43 -11.21
N TRP A 144 -17.96 6.78 -10.88
CA TRP A 144 -17.44 5.63 -11.62
C TRP A 144 -18.25 4.35 -11.38
N VAL A 145 -18.80 4.21 -10.17
CA VAL A 145 -19.64 3.07 -9.77
C VAL A 145 -21.05 3.24 -10.36
N ASP A 146 -21.62 4.44 -10.24
CA ASP A 146 -22.94 4.80 -10.74
C ASP A 146 -23.01 4.71 -12.27
N SER A 147 -21.92 5.04 -12.97
CA SER A 147 -21.80 4.84 -14.42
C SER A 147 -21.58 3.39 -14.85
N ARG A 148 -21.56 2.46 -13.89
CA ARG A 148 -21.37 1.02 -14.10
C ARG A 148 -20.07 0.69 -14.85
N LEU A 149 -19.01 1.44 -14.62
CA LEU A 149 -17.68 1.15 -15.19
C LEU A 149 -16.86 0.22 -14.27
N VAL A 150 -17.01 0.41 -12.95
CA VAL A 150 -16.36 -0.38 -11.91
C VAL A 150 -17.34 -0.73 -10.81
N ASP A 151 -17.01 -1.78 -10.06
CA ASP A 151 -17.67 -2.12 -8.79
C ASP A 151 -16.65 -2.03 -7.64
N GLU A 152 -17.05 -1.40 -6.54
CA GLU A 152 -16.31 -1.45 -5.28
C GLU A 152 -16.65 -2.76 -4.56
N ALA A 153 -15.65 -3.44 -4.02
CA ALA A 153 -15.80 -4.77 -3.42
C ALA A 153 -15.44 -4.79 -1.92
N GLY A 154 -15.64 -3.69 -1.21
CA GLY A 154 -15.23 -3.54 0.19
C GLY A 154 -13.74 -3.28 0.40
N THR A 155 -13.30 -3.36 1.65
CA THR A 155 -11.89 -3.15 2.04
C THR A 155 -11.11 -4.46 2.13
N ILE A 156 -9.80 -4.41 1.82
CA ILE A 156 -8.89 -5.56 1.95
C ILE A 156 -8.30 -5.69 3.36
N SER A 157 -8.22 -4.58 4.09
CA SER A 157 -7.79 -4.52 5.49
C SER A 157 -8.36 -3.26 6.16
N THR A 158 -7.88 -2.95 7.37
CA THR A 158 -8.35 -1.84 8.22
C THR A 158 -8.16 -0.47 7.56
N HIS A 159 -6.91 -0.01 7.44
CA HIS A 159 -6.54 1.23 6.76
C HIS A 159 -5.05 1.23 6.41
N GLY A 160 -4.69 2.04 5.42
CA GLY A 160 -3.31 2.41 5.12
C GLY A 160 -3.02 3.81 5.65
N ARG A 161 -1.80 4.11 6.10
CA ARG A 161 -1.43 5.46 6.54
C ARG A 161 0.03 5.78 6.26
N PHE A 162 0.27 6.85 5.51
CA PHE A 162 1.61 7.42 5.35
C PHE A 162 2.06 8.15 6.62
N GLY A 163 3.37 8.28 6.80
CA GLY A 163 3.94 8.99 7.93
C GLY A 163 5.44 9.15 7.79
N TRP A 164 5.97 10.02 8.63
CA TRP A 164 7.41 10.10 8.85
C TRP A 164 7.72 9.27 10.09
N TYR A 165 8.87 8.61 10.09
CA TYR A 165 9.24 7.64 11.10
C TYR A 165 10.69 7.86 11.53
N LEU A 166 10.95 7.63 12.81
CA LEU A 166 12.27 7.57 13.44
C LEU A 166 12.46 6.17 14.05
N PRO A 167 13.70 5.67 14.18
CA PRO A 167 13.96 4.51 15.02
C PRO A 167 13.46 4.73 16.45
N THR A 168 12.71 3.79 17.01
CA THR A 168 12.18 3.92 18.37
C THR A 168 13.31 4.09 19.40
N SER A 169 14.43 3.39 19.22
CA SER A 169 15.61 3.53 20.09
C SER A 169 16.17 4.96 20.12
N PHE A 170 16.14 5.68 19.00
CA PHE A 170 16.56 7.08 18.93
C PHE A 170 15.58 8.00 19.68
N VAL A 171 14.28 7.78 19.51
CA VAL A 171 13.24 8.54 20.24
C VAL A 171 13.38 8.33 21.75
N GLU A 172 13.57 7.08 22.19
CA GLU A 172 13.74 6.74 23.61
C GLU A 172 15.02 7.33 24.22
N SER A 173 16.14 7.28 23.50
CA SER A 173 17.41 7.89 23.93
C SER A 173 17.26 9.40 24.13
N LEU A 174 16.67 10.12 23.16
CA LEU A 174 16.44 11.57 23.29
C LEU A 174 15.52 11.94 24.46
N TRP A 175 14.51 11.11 24.75
CA TRP A 175 13.65 11.31 25.92
C TRP A 175 14.41 11.06 27.23
N ASN A 176 15.19 9.99 27.31
CA ASN A 176 15.88 9.61 28.54
C ASN A 176 17.04 10.56 28.88
N GLU A 177 17.81 10.99 27.87
CA GLU A 177 19.00 11.79 28.05
C GLU A 177 18.70 13.28 28.13
N SER A 178 17.74 13.77 27.33
CA SER A 178 17.51 15.20 27.14
C SER A 178 16.05 15.64 27.35
N ARG A 179 15.14 14.71 27.68
CA ARG A 179 13.68 14.97 27.79
C ARG A 179 13.07 15.59 26.53
N ILE A 180 13.65 15.29 25.37
CA ILE A 180 13.14 15.74 24.07
C ILE A 180 12.07 14.78 23.58
N ILE A 181 10.90 15.31 23.22
CA ILE A 181 9.79 14.57 22.64
C ILE A 181 10.01 14.50 21.12
N ALA A 182 10.85 13.54 20.69
CA ALA A 182 11.34 13.45 19.32
C ALA A 182 10.29 12.93 18.31
N ASP A 183 9.21 12.34 18.79
CA ASP A 183 8.07 11.87 17.99
C ASP A 183 7.06 12.99 17.69
N ASN A 184 7.35 14.24 18.04
CA ASN A 184 6.59 15.41 17.59
C ASN A 184 7.33 16.13 16.46
N TRP A 185 6.62 16.55 15.41
CA TRP A 185 7.23 17.25 14.26
C TRP A 185 8.06 18.48 14.64
N ARG A 186 7.70 19.20 15.73
CA ARG A 186 8.46 20.37 16.20
C ARG A 186 9.86 20.03 16.68
N ALA A 187 10.13 18.78 17.06
CA ALA A 187 11.47 18.34 17.39
C ALA A 187 12.44 18.51 16.20
N LEU A 188 11.93 18.48 14.96
CA LEU A 188 12.71 18.73 13.75
C LEU A 188 13.09 20.21 13.56
N GLU A 189 12.65 21.12 14.42
CA GLU A 189 13.14 22.50 14.47
C GLU A 189 14.38 22.64 15.37
N LEU A 190 14.63 21.65 16.24
CA LEU A 190 15.74 21.66 17.17
C LEU A 190 17.04 21.24 16.48
N GLN A 191 18.06 22.08 16.57
CA GLN A 191 19.37 21.79 15.97
C GLN A 191 20.04 20.53 16.56
N SER A 192 19.78 20.23 17.84
CA SER A 192 20.26 19.02 18.51
C SER A 192 19.66 17.72 17.95
N VAL A 193 18.47 17.80 17.35
CA VAL A 193 17.80 16.67 16.68
C VAL A 193 18.22 16.63 15.23
N LEU A 194 18.14 17.76 14.51
CA LEU A 194 18.53 17.85 13.10
C LEU A 194 19.98 17.42 12.85
N GLY A 195 20.90 17.83 13.72
CA GLY A 195 22.32 17.47 13.61
C GLY A 195 22.58 15.97 13.67
N GLN A 196 21.71 15.20 14.34
CA GLN A 196 21.78 13.74 14.40
C GLN A 196 21.13 13.07 13.18
N LEU A 197 20.25 13.76 12.45
CA LEU A 197 19.55 13.24 11.27
C LEU A 197 20.21 13.67 9.94
N LEU A 198 21.43 14.21 10.01
CA LEU A 198 22.22 14.52 8.83
C LEU A 198 22.67 13.22 8.15
N CYS A 199 22.59 13.18 6.82
CA CYS A 199 23.11 12.08 6.02
C CYS A 199 24.18 12.57 5.05
N ASN A 200 25.11 11.69 4.71
CA ASN A 200 26.15 12.00 3.73
C ASN A 200 25.57 11.96 2.31
N THR A 201 25.44 13.14 1.69
CA THR A 201 24.90 13.30 0.34
C THR A 201 25.68 12.50 -0.71
N SER A 202 27.01 12.38 -0.60
CA SER A 202 27.80 11.64 -1.60
C SER A 202 27.53 10.13 -1.54
N GLN A 203 27.32 9.59 -0.34
CA GLN A 203 26.92 8.19 -0.16
C GLN A 203 25.49 7.93 -0.63
N LEU A 204 24.55 8.84 -0.36
CA LEU A 204 23.18 8.69 -0.85
C LEU A 204 23.09 8.79 -2.37
N ASN A 205 23.88 9.68 -2.98
CA ASN A 205 23.95 9.84 -4.43
C ASN A 205 24.39 8.55 -5.16
N SER A 206 25.20 7.69 -4.55
CA SER A 206 25.57 6.41 -5.17
C SER A 206 24.44 5.37 -5.18
N HIS A 207 23.39 5.58 -4.40
CA HIS A 207 22.19 4.72 -4.35
C HIS A 207 20.99 5.33 -5.08
N ILE A 208 21.11 6.58 -5.55
CA ILE A 208 20.03 7.26 -6.28
C ILE A 208 20.02 6.78 -7.74
N ASN A 209 19.00 6.00 -8.09
CA ASN A 209 18.73 5.61 -9.47
C ASN A 209 17.68 6.52 -10.12
N ILE A 210 18.13 7.64 -10.70
CA ILE A 210 17.24 8.64 -11.33
C ILE A 210 16.36 8.02 -12.43
N THR A 211 16.86 7.02 -13.17
CA THR A 211 16.08 6.42 -14.27
C THR A 211 14.79 5.75 -13.79
N GLU A 212 14.75 5.31 -12.53
CA GLU A 212 13.62 4.58 -11.96
C GLU A 212 12.41 5.49 -11.71
N TYR A 213 12.65 6.76 -11.38
CA TYR A 213 11.61 7.68 -10.93
C TYR A 213 11.66 9.05 -11.62
N LYS A 214 12.46 9.20 -12.67
CA LYS A 214 12.67 10.46 -13.40
C LYS A 214 11.36 11.21 -13.64
N ARG A 215 10.38 10.52 -14.23
CA ARG A 215 9.06 11.08 -14.55
C ARG A 215 8.32 11.58 -13.29
N SER A 216 8.25 10.75 -12.24
CA SER A 216 7.56 11.11 -11.00
C SER A 216 8.24 12.25 -10.23
N CYS A 217 9.57 12.34 -10.28
CA CYS A 217 10.32 13.45 -9.67
C CYS A 217 10.13 14.74 -10.47
N GLU A 218 10.23 14.71 -11.80
CA GLU A 218 10.08 15.91 -12.66
C GLU A 218 8.68 16.57 -12.53
N ASP A 219 7.65 15.79 -12.22
CA ASP A 219 6.30 16.31 -11.94
C ASP A 219 6.20 17.10 -10.60
N ILE A 220 7.21 17.00 -9.74
CA ILE A 220 7.27 17.67 -8.44
C ILE A 220 8.18 18.90 -8.53
N VAL A 221 7.59 20.08 -8.30
CA VAL A 221 8.33 21.34 -8.30
C VAL A 221 9.49 21.30 -7.30
N GLY A 222 10.72 21.51 -7.78
CA GLY A 222 11.92 21.52 -6.93
C GLY A 222 12.50 20.14 -6.62
N CYS A 223 12.00 19.07 -7.27
CA CYS A 223 12.67 17.78 -7.28
C CYS A 223 13.70 17.74 -8.44
N ILE A 224 14.98 17.60 -8.12
CA ILE A 224 16.08 17.61 -9.08
C ILE A 224 17.01 16.45 -8.75
N ASN A 225 17.32 15.60 -9.74
CA ASN A 225 18.26 14.48 -9.59
C ASN A 225 17.96 13.56 -8.39
N GLY A 226 16.68 13.31 -8.10
CA GLY A 226 16.27 12.47 -6.96
C GLY A 226 16.23 13.17 -5.62
N TRP A 227 16.50 14.47 -5.58
CA TRP A 227 16.42 15.28 -4.36
C TRP A 227 15.29 16.28 -4.42
N LEU A 228 14.49 16.34 -3.36
CA LEU A 228 13.55 17.42 -3.14
C LEU A 228 14.05 18.28 -1.98
N HIS A 229 14.49 19.50 -2.28
CA HIS A 229 14.97 20.43 -1.27
C HIS A 229 13.85 21.33 -0.77
N GLY A 230 13.60 21.29 0.54
CA GLY A 230 12.75 22.27 1.21
C GLY A 230 13.22 23.70 0.97
N ALA A 231 12.33 24.68 1.10
CA ALA A 231 12.65 26.08 0.81
C ALA A 231 13.88 26.60 1.56
N LYS A 232 14.12 26.14 2.80
CA LYS A 232 15.27 26.51 3.64
C LYS A 232 16.57 25.75 3.33
N CYS A 233 16.55 24.81 2.39
CA CYS A 233 17.67 23.91 2.08
C CYS A 233 18.29 24.16 0.69
N ARG A 234 17.83 25.16 -0.06
CA ARG A 234 18.25 25.39 -1.46
C ARG A 234 19.63 26.05 -1.58
N ASP A 235 20.02 26.83 -0.58
CA ASP A 235 21.29 27.56 -0.58
C ASP A 235 22.33 26.82 0.27
N SER A 236 22.83 25.69 -0.24
CA SER A 236 24.10 25.01 0.15
C SER A 236 24.41 24.79 1.65
N ASP A 237 23.43 24.95 2.55
CA ASP A 237 23.66 24.87 3.99
C ASP A 237 23.70 23.41 4.49
N LYS A 238 24.81 23.10 5.17
CA LYS A 238 25.18 21.81 5.77
C LYS A 238 24.27 21.34 6.93
N HIS A 239 23.07 21.91 7.06
CA HIS A 239 22.20 21.77 8.25
C HIS A 239 20.81 21.20 7.94
N CYS A 240 20.57 20.73 6.73
CA CYS A 240 19.32 20.07 6.40
C CYS A 240 19.40 18.57 6.66
N ALA A 241 18.55 18.08 7.56
CA ALA A 241 18.38 16.65 7.75
C ALA A 241 17.72 16.02 6.52
N VAL A 242 17.98 14.72 6.33
CA VAL A 242 17.51 14.01 5.14
C VAL A 242 16.36 13.07 5.51
N LEU A 243 15.22 13.27 4.85
CA LEU A 243 14.12 12.33 4.82
C LEU A 243 14.40 11.30 3.73
N LEU A 244 14.69 10.07 4.14
CA LEU A 244 14.84 8.94 3.24
C LEU A 244 13.47 8.50 2.77
N ALA A 245 13.29 8.32 1.47
CA ALA A 245 12.00 7.96 0.90
C ALA A 245 12.17 6.97 -0.27
N ASP A 246 11.09 6.27 -0.58
CA ASP A 246 11.04 5.30 -1.66
C ASP A 246 10.87 6.03 -3.00
N PHE A 247 9.75 5.83 -3.69
CA PHE A 247 9.41 6.56 -4.90
C PHE A 247 8.69 7.89 -4.60
N PRO A 248 8.89 8.93 -5.44
CA PRO A 248 8.19 10.20 -5.29
C PRO A 248 6.67 10.06 -5.41
N ASP A 249 6.20 9.12 -6.24
CA ASP A 249 4.81 8.76 -6.53
C ASP A 249 3.78 9.88 -6.26
N HIS A 250 2.60 9.55 -5.72
CA HIS A 250 1.50 10.50 -5.56
C HIS A 250 1.61 11.39 -4.31
N TYR A 251 2.61 11.14 -3.46
CA TYR A 251 2.76 11.86 -2.18
C TYR A 251 3.88 12.89 -2.21
N GLY A 252 4.78 12.90 -3.20
CA GLY A 252 5.89 13.84 -3.24
C GLY A 252 5.45 15.32 -3.24
N SER A 253 4.34 15.66 -3.90
CA SER A 253 3.72 16.98 -3.82
C SER A 253 3.26 17.31 -2.39
N VAL A 254 2.63 16.36 -1.71
CA VAL A 254 2.18 16.50 -0.31
C VAL A 254 3.38 16.69 0.62
N ILE A 255 4.47 15.93 0.44
CA ILE A 255 5.68 16.05 1.25
C ILE A 255 6.31 17.42 1.08
N ARG A 256 6.42 17.90 -0.17
CA ARG A 256 6.92 19.25 -0.47
C ARG A 256 6.12 20.32 0.26
N GLN A 257 4.79 20.26 0.16
CA GLN A 257 3.91 21.22 0.79
C GLN A 257 4.05 21.17 2.32
N GLN A 258 4.14 19.97 2.91
CA GLN A 258 4.32 19.78 4.34
C GLN A 258 5.65 20.38 4.84
N ILE A 259 6.76 20.11 4.15
CA ILE A 259 8.08 20.68 4.47
C ILE A 259 8.04 22.22 4.40
N ASN A 260 7.50 22.76 3.32
CA ASN A 260 7.49 24.21 3.09
C ASN A 260 6.55 24.94 4.05
N SER A 261 5.32 24.44 4.22
CA SER A 261 4.29 25.10 5.03
C SER A 261 4.60 25.05 6.53
N LEU A 262 5.32 24.02 6.98
CA LEU A 262 5.82 23.92 8.35
C LEU A 262 7.21 24.56 8.53
N GLY A 263 7.83 25.03 7.44
CA GLY A 263 9.14 25.69 7.49
C GLY A 263 10.26 24.77 7.98
N LEU A 264 10.24 23.50 7.60
CA LEU A 264 11.20 22.49 8.07
C LEU A 264 12.54 22.55 7.30
N ASN A 265 13.64 22.29 8.00
CA ASN A 265 14.99 22.18 7.43
C ASN A 265 15.25 20.75 6.94
N ILE A 266 14.42 20.29 6.00
CA ILE A 266 14.44 18.91 5.50
C ILE A 266 14.65 18.91 3.99
N SER A 267 15.55 18.02 3.54
CA SER A 267 15.62 17.58 2.15
C SER A 267 15.15 16.14 2.06
N VAL A 268 14.56 15.75 0.94
CA VAL A 268 14.12 14.37 0.69
C VAL A 268 15.06 13.73 -0.32
N ALA A 269 15.54 12.53 -0.01
CA ALA A 269 16.26 11.67 -0.95
C ALA A 269 15.34 10.54 -1.41
N TRP A 270 15.02 10.51 -2.70
CA TRP A 270 14.24 9.44 -3.33
C TRP A 270 15.17 8.29 -3.72
N LEU A 271 15.12 7.21 -2.96
CA LEU A 271 16.01 6.06 -3.10
C LEU A 271 15.37 4.93 -3.91
N GLY A 272 14.04 4.94 -4.11
CA GLY A 272 13.34 3.90 -4.86
C GLY A 272 13.68 2.49 -4.34
N SER A 273 13.99 1.60 -5.28
CA SER A 273 14.34 0.21 -4.99
C SER A 273 15.52 0.02 -4.01
N GLU A 274 16.42 1.00 -3.88
CA GLU A 274 17.58 0.95 -2.99
C GLU A 274 17.26 1.31 -1.53
N LEU A 275 16.05 1.80 -1.23
CA LEU A 275 15.69 2.29 0.10
C LEU A 275 15.93 1.25 1.20
N GLU A 276 15.43 0.02 1.03
CA GLU A 276 15.57 -1.02 2.07
C GLU A 276 17.04 -1.37 2.34
N HIS A 277 17.85 -1.38 1.29
CA HIS A 277 19.29 -1.63 1.36
C HIS A 277 20.04 -0.51 2.11
N VAL A 278 19.71 0.75 1.85
CA VAL A 278 20.29 1.89 2.56
C VAL A 278 19.92 1.84 4.05
N ILE A 279 18.63 1.64 4.37
CA ILE A 279 18.19 1.59 5.77
C ILE A 279 18.81 0.38 6.48
N SER A 280 19.06 -0.76 5.81
CA SER A 280 19.70 -1.92 6.47
C SER A 280 21.14 -1.67 6.88
N ARG A 281 21.84 -0.74 6.20
CA ARG A 281 23.21 -0.33 6.55
C ARG A 281 23.28 0.73 7.64
N MET A 282 22.15 1.36 7.97
CA MET A 282 22.03 2.40 9.01
C MET A 282 21.60 1.82 10.38
N GLU A 283 21.83 0.52 10.61
CA GLU A 283 21.49 -0.12 11.89
C GLU A 283 22.25 0.55 13.04
N GLY A 284 21.52 0.94 14.09
CA GLY A 284 22.07 1.68 15.23
C GLY A 284 22.31 3.18 14.99
N GLN A 285 22.03 3.70 13.79
CA GLN A 285 22.13 5.13 13.49
C GLN A 285 20.74 5.79 13.44
N PRO A 286 20.61 7.05 13.89
CA PRO A 286 19.41 7.83 13.70
C PRO A 286 19.21 8.18 12.22
N PHE A 287 17.99 7.99 11.72
CA PHE A 287 17.58 8.39 10.37
C PHE A 287 16.10 8.77 10.36
N LEU A 288 15.70 9.62 9.42
CA LEU A 288 14.31 10.01 9.21
C LEU A 288 13.78 9.33 7.96
N LEU A 289 12.62 8.68 8.06
CA LEU A 289 12.08 7.82 7.00
C LEU A 289 10.65 8.23 6.64
N LEU A 290 10.38 8.43 5.35
CA LEU A 290 9.02 8.46 4.82
C LEU A 290 8.57 7.03 4.54
N ASN A 291 7.46 6.62 5.13
CA ASN A 291 6.90 5.29 4.87
C ASN A 291 5.40 5.23 5.11
N TRP A 292 4.84 4.02 5.05
CA TRP A 292 3.44 3.76 5.31
C TRP A 292 3.21 2.54 6.18
N GLU A 293 2.04 2.47 6.80
CA GLU A 293 1.52 1.26 7.46
C GLU A 293 0.25 0.81 6.76
N PRO A 294 -0.02 -0.49 6.63
CA PRO A 294 0.85 -1.61 7.00
C PRO A 294 1.99 -1.79 5.99
N ASN A 295 3.19 -2.12 6.47
CA ASN A 295 4.33 -2.49 5.63
C ASN A 295 5.33 -3.40 6.38
N THR A 296 6.40 -3.81 5.70
CA THR A 296 7.48 -4.64 6.27
C THR A 296 8.47 -3.83 7.12
N VAL A 297 8.78 -2.59 6.74
CA VAL A 297 9.88 -1.80 7.31
C VAL A 297 9.54 -1.21 8.69
N SER A 298 8.39 -0.53 8.83
CA SER A 298 7.97 0.11 10.08
C SER A 298 7.92 -0.88 11.26
N ARG A 299 7.58 -2.13 10.96
CA ARG A 299 7.39 -3.19 11.96
C ARG A 299 8.64 -4.00 12.25
N THR A 300 9.50 -4.23 11.26
CA THR A 300 10.72 -5.03 11.49
C THR A 300 11.81 -4.23 12.21
N LYS A 301 11.84 -2.91 12.03
CA LYS A 301 12.88 -2.04 12.61
C LYS A 301 12.44 -1.28 13.86
N GLN A 302 11.28 -1.61 14.45
CA GLN A 302 10.66 -0.87 15.56
C GLN A 302 10.74 0.64 15.33
N MET A 303 9.85 1.15 14.49
CA MET A 303 9.82 2.57 14.14
C MET A 303 8.74 3.30 14.92
N THR A 304 9.04 4.52 15.35
CA THR A 304 8.08 5.45 15.95
C THR A 304 7.66 6.47 14.90
N ARG A 305 6.35 6.59 14.68
CA ARG A 305 5.77 7.56 13.75
C ARG A 305 5.76 8.95 14.37
N LEU A 306 6.18 9.96 13.62
CA LEU A 306 6.03 11.36 14.04
C LEU A 306 4.56 11.79 14.02
N SER A 307 4.17 12.54 15.04
CA SER A 307 2.92 13.26 15.14
C SER A 307 3.06 14.64 14.49
N PHE A 308 2.24 14.89 13.47
CA PHE A 308 2.06 16.19 12.84
C PHE A 308 0.78 16.87 13.35
N PRO A 309 0.59 18.18 13.11
CA PRO A 309 -0.62 18.88 13.51
C PRO A 309 -1.87 18.23 12.88
N PRO A 310 -3.02 18.24 13.57
CA PRO A 310 -4.28 17.84 12.95
C PRO A 310 -4.64 18.78 11.79
N CYS A 311 -5.28 18.24 10.75
CA CYS A 311 -5.71 19.04 9.62
C CYS A 311 -6.89 19.94 9.99
N SER A 312 -6.85 21.20 9.56
CA SER A 312 -8.03 22.07 9.62
C SER A 312 -9.04 21.66 8.54
N ALA A 313 -10.31 22.06 8.71
CA ALA A 313 -11.38 21.72 7.77
C ALA A 313 -11.16 22.24 6.33
N SER A 314 -10.33 23.28 6.16
CA SER A 314 -10.00 23.86 4.86
C SER A 314 -8.89 23.11 4.11
N VAL A 315 -8.13 22.25 4.80
CA VAL A 315 -7.01 21.49 4.21
C VAL A 315 -7.51 20.13 3.72
N SER A 316 -7.21 19.81 2.47
CA SER A 316 -7.61 18.56 1.82
C SER A 316 -6.41 17.84 1.23
N ILE A 317 -6.16 16.61 1.68
CA ILE A 317 -5.10 15.76 1.12
C ILE A 317 -5.29 15.53 -0.40
N ILE A 318 -6.55 15.43 -0.85
CA ILE A 318 -6.90 15.16 -2.25
C ILE A 318 -6.45 16.33 -3.12
N LYS A 319 -6.82 17.55 -2.70
CA LYS A 319 -6.35 18.76 -3.38
C LYS A 319 -4.81 18.86 -3.27
N ALA A 320 -4.19 18.37 -2.20
CA ALA A 320 -2.75 18.52 -1.98
C ALA A 320 -1.97 17.61 -2.94
N MET A 321 -2.48 16.41 -3.20
CA MET A 321 -1.93 15.49 -4.19
C MET A 321 -1.90 16.08 -5.60
N THR A 322 -2.91 16.90 -5.98
CA THR A 322 -3.04 17.46 -7.34
C THR A 322 -2.57 18.93 -7.45
N SER A 323 -2.34 19.61 -6.33
CA SER A 323 -1.98 21.03 -6.28
C SER A 323 -0.47 21.22 -6.24
N GLN A 324 -0.02 22.34 -6.81
CA GLN A 324 1.36 22.84 -6.65
C GLN A 324 1.44 24.01 -5.65
N LEU A 325 0.32 24.46 -5.07
CA LEU A 325 0.29 25.46 -4.01
C LEU A 325 0.65 24.83 -2.66
N ASP A 326 1.45 25.53 -1.87
CA ASP A 326 1.89 25.11 -0.54
C ASP A 326 0.84 25.48 0.52
N TYR A 327 -0.09 24.57 0.79
CA TYR A 327 -1.13 24.77 1.82
C TYR A 327 -1.38 23.55 2.72
N TYR A 328 -0.73 22.42 2.45
CA TYR A 328 -0.83 21.22 3.28
C TYR A 328 0.24 21.24 4.38
N ASN A 329 -0.17 21.30 5.65
CA ASN A 329 0.72 21.48 6.80
C ASN A 329 0.36 20.57 7.99
N CYS A 330 -0.35 19.48 7.73
CA CYS A 330 -0.94 18.63 8.75
C CYS A 330 -0.59 17.16 8.55
N ASP A 331 -1.07 16.31 9.44
CA ASP A 331 -0.78 14.88 9.44
C ASP A 331 -1.47 14.13 8.29
N PHE A 332 -0.86 13.04 7.81
CA PHE A 332 -1.48 12.18 6.80
C PHE A 332 -2.73 11.53 7.38
N PRO A 333 -3.89 11.61 6.71
CA PRO A 333 -5.07 10.88 7.15
C PRO A 333 -4.92 9.38 6.90
N PRO A 334 -5.61 8.52 7.66
CA PRO A 334 -5.74 7.11 7.30
C PRO A 334 -6.58 6.98 6.03
N SER A 335 -6.06 6.24 5.05
CA SER A 335 -6.74 5.89 3.81
C SER A 335 -7.42 4.53 3.94
N HIS A 336 -8.60 4.38 3.33
CA HIS A 336 -9.22 3.08 3.18
C HIS A 336 -8.50 2.29 2.09
N LEU A 337 -8.22 1.02 2.35
CA LEU A 337 -7.64 0.10 1.37
C LEU A 337 -8.78 -0.64 0.66
N ARG A 338 -9.29 -0.05 -0.42
CA ARG A 338 -10.49 -0.50 -1.14
C ARG A 338 -10.11 -1.45 -2.27
N LYS A 339 -10.98 -2.44 -2.51
CA LYS A 339 -10.91 -3.35 -3.65
C LYS A 339 -11.85 -2.86 -4.73
N PHE A 340 -11.39 -2.88 -5.98
CA PHE A 340 -12.21 -2.52 -7.13
C PHE A 340 -12.08 -3.58 -8.22
N ALA A 341 -13.17 -3.79 -8.96
CA ALA A 341 -13.19 -4.64 -10.13
C ALA A 341 -13.85 -3.91 -11.29
N TRP A 342 -13.41 -4.20 -12.51
CA TRP A 342 -14.12 -3.82 -13.72
C TRP A 342 -15.53 -4.41 -13.72
N ARG A 343 -16.55 -3.61 -14.09
CA ARG A 343 -17.98 -4.01 -13.97
C ARG A 343 -18.29 -5.38 -14.56
N LYS A 344 -17.66 -5.70 -15.69
CA LYS A 344 -17.89 -6.97 -16.39
C LYS A 344 -17.45 -8.19 -15.60
N ILE A 345 -16.62 -8.06 -14.57
CA ILE A 345 -16.32 -9.15 -13.64
C ILE A 345 -17.57 -9.56 -12.88
N GLN A 346 -18.31 -8.62 -12.29
CA GLN A 346 -19.55 -8.97 -11.57
C GLN A 346 -20.64 -9.46 -12.54
N ASP A 347 -20.74 -8.89 -13.74
CA ASP A 347 -21.75 -9.29 -14.74
C ASP A 347 -21.50 -10.73 -15.26
N ASN A 348 -20.24 -11.14 -15.47
CA ASN A 348 -19.91 -12.40 -16.18
C ASN A 348 -19.19 -13.46 -15.33
N ALA A 349 -18.70 -13.09 -14.15
CA ALA A 349 -18.08 -13.96 -13.15
C ALA A 349 -18.49 -13.53 -11.72
N PRO A 350 -19.79 -13.61 -11.38
CA PRO A 350 -20.31 -13.11 -10.11
C PRO A 350 -19.71 -13.80 -8.89
N ASP A 351 -19.23 -15.04 -9.03
CA ASP A 351 -18.50 -15.80 -8.03
C ASP A 351 -17.10 -15.23 -7.76
N VAL A 352 -16.38 -14.77 -8.79
CA VAL A 352 -15.11 -14.04 -8.65
C VAL A 352 -15.33 -12.74 -7.88
N TYR A 353 -16.34 -11.96 -8.25
CA TYR A 353 -16.68 -10.73 -7.53
C TYR A 353 -17.13 -11.01 -6.09
N TYR A 354 -17.93 -12.06 -5.88
CA TYR A 354 -18.34 -12.47 -4.53
C TYR A 354 -17.13 -12.83 -3.67
N LEU A 355 -16.22 -13.67 -4.17
CA LEU A 355 -14.97 -14.01 -3.48
C LEU A 355 -14.17 -12.75 -3.14
N LEU A 356 -13.93 -11.87 -4.13
CA LEU A 356 -13.23 -10.60 -3.93
C LEU A 356 -13.88 -9.79 -2.81
N SER A 357 -15.21 -9.73 -2.75
CA SER A 357 -15.95 -9.00 -1.71
C SER A 357 -15.74 -9.56 -0.29
N LYS A 358 -15.40 -10.85 -0.17
CA LYS A 358 -15.24 -11.54 1.12
C LYS A 358 -13.80 -11.59 1.62
N ILE A 359 -12.80 -11.45 0.76
CA ILE A 359 -11.40 -11.43 1.19
C ILE A 359 -11.15 -10.20 2.05
N TYR A 360 -10.68 -10.42 3.28
CA TYR A 360 -10.30 -9.38 4.22
C TYR A 360 -9.20 -9.91 5.12
N PHE A 361 -8.16 -9.10 5.35
CA PHE A 361 -7.11 -9.39 6.32
C PHE A 361 -7.26 -8.43 7.49
N ASP A 362 -7.55 -8.98 8.67
CA ASP A 362 -7.37 -8.24 9.90
C ASP A 362 -5.88 -7.89 10.10
N LYS A 363 -5.62 -7.01 11.08
CA LYS A 363 -4.28 -6.47 11.34
C LYS A 363 -3.28 -7.59 11.65
N ASP A 364 -3.64 -8.54 12.49
CA ASP A 364 -2.72 -9.59 12.96
C ASP A 364 -2.42 -10.58 11.84
N THR A 365 -3.44 -10.96 11.07
CA THR A 365 -3.29 -11.82 9.89
C THR A 365 -2.38 -11.17 8.85
N LEU A 366 -2.62 -9.91 8.50
CA LEU A 366 -1.78 -9.20 7.52
C LEU A 366 -0.34 -9.06 8.02
N ASP A 367 -0.15 -8.83 9.32
CA ASP A 367 1.17 -8.73 9.94
C ASP A 367 1.95 -10.04 9.85
N ILE A 368 1.30 -11.18 10.10
CA ILE A 368 1.92 -12.50 9.94
C ILE A 368 2.33 -12.72 8.48
N LEU A 369 1.47 -12.36 7.52
CA LEU A 369 1.76 -12.51 6.10
C LEU A 369 2.92 -11.62 5.64
N LEU A 370 2.97 -10.37 6.09
CA LEU A 370 4.06 -9.44 5.79
C LEU A 370 5.41 -9.93 6.31
N ARG A 371 5.46 -10.51 7.52
CA ARG A 371 6.68 -11.12 8.07
C ARG A 371 7.14 -12.31 7.24
N LYS A 372 6.22 -13.17 6.82
CA LYS A 372 6.54 -14.34 5.98
C LYS A 372 7.01 -13.92 4.59
N HIS A 373 6.37 -12.93 3.98
CA HIS A 373 6.75 -12.40 2.67
C HIS A 373 8.19 -11.85 2.69
N LYS A 374 8.58 -11.13 3.74
CA LYS A 374 9.96 -10.65 3.90
C LYS A 374 10.98 -11.79 3.98
N ASN A 375 10.67 -12.83 4.75
CA ASN A 375 11.60 -13.95 5.00
C ASN A 375 11.67 -14.96 3.85
N GLY A 376 10.61 -15.04 3.03
CA GLY A 376 10.50 -16.03 1.95
C GLY A 376 11.30 -15.70 0.70
N GLY A 377 11.76 -14.45 0.54
CA GLY A 377 12.17 -13.95 -0.77
C GLY A 377 10.98 -13.93 -1.74
N VAL A 378 11.10 -13.16 -2.82
CA VAL A 378 10.06 -13.13 -3.88
C VAL A 378 9.83 -14.56 -4.38
N ILE A 379 8.58 -15.03 -4.36
CA ILE A 379 8.17 -16.30 -5.02
C ILE A 379 8.10 -16.07 -6.53
#